data_AF-A0A958ANI8-F1
#
_entry.id   AF-A0A958ANI8-F1
#
_cell.length_a   1.000
_cell.length_b   1.000
_cell.length_c   1.000
_cell.angle_alpha   90.00
_cell.angle_beta   90.00
_cell.angle_gamma   90.00
#
_symmetry.space_group_name_H-M   'P 1'
#
loop_
_entity.id
_entity.type
_entity.pdbx_description
1 polymer ?
#
loop_
_entity_poly.entity_id
_entity_poly.type
_entity_poly.pdbx_seq_one_letter_code
_entity_poly.pdbx_strand_id
1 'polypeptide(L)'
;FARILAGPAWLHGQLADATIQQWALSTDRWWRRTALVSTVALNMRSQGGQGDVSRTLAICELLVADHEDMVVKALSWALRELIVHDAGAVETFLATHEGALAARVKREVRNKLTTGLKNP
;
A
#
# COMPACT_ATOMS: atom_id res chain seq x y z
N PHE A 1 15.89 1.61 -0.28
CA PHE A 1 15.50 3.03 -0.47
C PHE A 1 14.09 3.31 0.02
N ALA A 2 13.02 2.93 -0.69
CA ALA A 2 11.64 3.29 -0.36
C ALA A 2 11.23 3.02 1.12
N ARG A 3 11.40 1.79 1.60
CA ARG A 3 11.00 1.41 2.98
C ARG A 3 11.88 1.98 4.09
N ILE A 4 13.16 2.23 3.82
CA ILE A 4 14.18 2.57 4.85
C ILE A 4 14.41 4.09 4.90
N LEU A 5 14.21 4.78 3.79
CA LEU A 5 14.45 6.21 3.67
C LEU A 5 13.15 6.98 3.39
N ALA A 6 12.51 6.71 2.24
CA ALA A 6 11.38 7.53 1.80
C ALA A 6 10.14 7.38 2.70
N GLY A 7 9.79 6.16 3.11
CA GLY A 7 8.69 5.88 4.02
C GLY A 7 8.87 6.57 5.38
N PRO A 8 10.01 6.38 6.08
CA PRO A 8 10.30 7.10 7.32
C PRO A 8 10.35 8.62 7.15
N ALA A 9 10.95 9.13 6.08
CA ALA A 9 10.96 10.57 5.79
C ALA A 9 9.53 11.11 5.61
N TRP A 10 8.64 10.36 4.95
CA TRP A 10 7.24 10.72 4.82
C TRP A 10 6.47 10.62 6.15
N LEU A 11 6.73 9.58 6.95
CA LEU A 11 6.16 9.43 8.29
C LEU A 11 6.49 10.63 9.18
N HIS A 12 7.73 11.13 9.12
CA HIS A 12 8.21 12.25 9.91
C HIS A 12 7.96 13.63 9.27
N GLY A 13 7.17 13.70 8.19
CA GLY A 13 6.79 14.96 7.53
C GLY A 13 7.93 15.64 6.76
N GLN A 14 9.04 14.95 6.51
CA GLN A 14 10.16 15.44 5.70
C GLN A 14 9.90 15.29 4.19
N LEU A 15 8.96 14.42 3.81
CA LEU A 15 8.40 14.35 2.45
C LEU A 15 6.93 14.73 2.47
N ALA A 16 6.50 15.52 1.50
CA ALA A 16 5.11 15.91 1.32
C ALA A 16 4.31 14.81 0.61
N ASP A 17 3.01 14.74 0.90
CA ASP A 17 2.08 13.80 0.25
C ASP A 17 2.09 13.93 -1.28
N ALA A 18 2.14 15.18 -1.78
CA ALA A 18 2.21 15.48 -3.21
C ALA A 18 3.41 14.82 -3.91
N THR A 19 4.55 14.70 -3.22
CA THR A 19 5.74 14.05 -3.78
C THR A 19 5.50 12.55 -3.99
N ILE A 20 4.86 11.89 -3.01
CA ILE A 20 4.55 10.45 -3.11
C ILE A 20 3.48 10.21 -4.17
N GLN A 21 2.48 11.08 -4.27
CA GLN A 21 1.45 11.04 -5.31
C GLN A 21 2.05 11.20 -6.72
N GLN A 22 3.01 12.11 -6.90
CA GLN A 22 3.72 12.26 -8.18
C GLN A 22 4.48 10.99 -8.57
N TRP A 23 5.09 10.28 -7.62
CA TRP A 23 5.72 8.98 -7.89
C TRP A 23 4.71 7.92 -8.32
N ALA A 24 3.52 7.90 -7.71
CA ALA A 24 2.43 6.99 -8.07
C ALA A 24 1.91 7.23 -9.50
N LEU A 25 2.01 8.46 -10.01
CA LEU A 25 1.59 8.83 -11.37
C LEU A 25 2.72 8.73 -12.42
N SER A 26 3.91 8.29 -12.03
CA SER A 26 5.06 8.21 -12.94
C SER A 26 4.87 7.14 -14.04
N THR A 27 5.42 7.40 -15.22
CA THR A 27 5.49 6.39 -16.29
C THR A 27 6.44 5.24 -15.95
N ASP A 28 7.41 5.46 -15.06
CA ASP A 28 8.33 4.43 -14.58
C ASP A 28 7.69 3.60 -13.45
N ARG A 29 7.57 2.29 -13.68
CA ARG A 29 7.04 1.32 -12.71
C ARG A 29 7.78 1.32 -11.37
N TRP A 30 9.07 1.67 -11.34
CA TRP A 30 9.84 1.69 -10.10
C TRP A 30 9.48 2.85 -9.20
N TRP A 31 9.08 4.00 -9.77
CA TRP A 31 8.55 5.12 -9.00
C TRP A 31 7.15 4.80 -8.46
N ARG A 32 6.28 4.18 -9.26
CA ARG A 32 4.96 3.73 -8.80
C ARG A 32 5.06 2.70 -7.68
N ARG A 33 5.93 1.71 -7.84
CA ARG A 33 6.26 0.76 -6.76
C ARG A 33 6.83 1.46 -5.53
N THR A 34 7.70 2.45 -5.72
CA THR A 34 8.30 3.21 -4.61
C THR A 34 7.22 3.94 -3.80
N ALA A 35 6.23 4.55 -4.45
CA ALA A 35 5.09 5.17 -3.77
C ALA A 35 4.35 4.17 -2.85
N LEU A 36 4.02 2.99 -3.37
CA LEU A 36 3.35 1.93 -2.59
C LEU A 36 4.22 1.41 -1.45
N VAL A 37 5.52 1.20 -1.67
CA VAL A 37 6.40 0.69 -0.61
C VAL A 37 6.65 1.74 0.49
N SER A 38 6.56 3.04 0.19
CA SER A 38 6.65 4.09 1.21
C SER A 38 5.51 4.03 2.21
N THR A 39 4.29 3.63 1.80
CA THR A 39 3.15 3.50 2.73
C THR A 39 3.36 2.40 3.77
N VAL A 40 4.18 1.38 3.49
CA VAL A 40 4.48 0.30 4.43
C VAL A 40 5.10 0.83 5.72
N ALA A 41 5.96 1.86 5.64
CA ALA A 41 6.58 2.45 6.83
C ALA A 41 5.54 3.14 7.73
N LEU A 42 4.47 3.69 7.16
CA LEU A 42 3.39 4.35 7.92
C LEU A 42 2.62 3.35 8.79
N ASN A 43 2.54 2.08 8.35
CA ASN A 43 1.73 1.05 8.99
C ASN A 43 2.56 0.04 9.80
N MET A 44 3.89 0.04 9.67
CA MET A 44 4.72 -0.94 10.36
C MET A 44 5.29 -0.38 11.67
N ARG A 45 4.83 -0.94 12.80
CA ARG A 45 5.26 -0.51 14.15
C ARG A 45 6.78 -0.53 14.35
N SER A 46 7.48 -1.52 13.78
CA SER A 46 8.94 -1.61 13.88
C SER A 46 9.70 -0.52 13.11
N GLN A 47 8.99 0.34 12.37
CA GLN A 47 9.52 1.52 11.69
C GLN A 47 8.92 2.82 12.26
N GLY A 48 8.28 2.77 13.43
CA GLY A 48 7.63 3.91 14.06
C GLY A 48 6.23 4.21 13.54
N GLY A 49 5.75 3.48 12.53
CA GLY A 49 4.41 3.64 11.97
C GLY A 49 3.31 3.23 12.95
N GLN A 50 2.32 4.11 13.13
CA GLN A 50 1.16 3.88 14.01
C GLN A 50 -0.12 3.50 13.26
N GLY A 51 -0.03 3.36 11.93
CA GLY A 51 -1.18 3.20 11.05
C GLY A 51 -1.57 4.54 10.44
N ASP A 52 -1.66 4.59 9.11
CA ASP A 52 -2.16 5.76 8.39
C ASP A 52 -3.05 5.30 7.22
N VAL A 53 -4.31 5.04 7.55
CA VAL A 53 -5.31 4.51 6.62
C VAL A 53 -5.52 5.47 5.46
N SER A 54 -5.71 6.75 5.75
CA SER A 54 -6.03 7.77 4.74
C SER A 54 -4.91 7.91 3.70
N ARG A 55 -3.65 8.12 4.12
CA ARG A 55 -2.54 8.27 3.16
C ARG A 55 -2.23 6.98 2.43
N THR A 56 -2.38 5.83 3.08
CA THR A 56 -2.13 4.53 2.45
C THR A 56 -3.14 4.25 1.35
N LEU A 57 -4.44 4.38 1.65
CA LEU A 57 -5.49 4.12 0.67
C LEU A 57 -5.47 5.12 -0.48
N ALA A 58 -5.15 6.41 -0.22
CA ALA A 58 -5.00 7.41 -1.27
C ALA A 58 -3.93 7.01 -2.31
N ILE A 59 -2.79 6.45 -1.89
CA ILE A 59 -1.76 5.96 -2.82
C ILE A 59 -2.18 4.65 -3.50
N CYS A 60 -2.82 3.74 -2.76
CA CYS A 60 -3.33 2.49 -3.34
C CYS A 60 -4.36 2.76 -4.45
N GLU A 61 -5.26 3.74 -4.25
CA GLU A 61 -6.31 4.11 -5.19
C GLU A 61 -5.77 4.60 -6.53
N LEU A 62 -4.67 5.38 -6.53
CA LEU A 62 -4.00 5.83 -7.76
C LEU A 62 -3.44 4.68 -8.61
N LEU A 63 -3.30 3.49 -8.03
CA LEU A 63 -2.62 2.34 -8.64
C LEU A 63 -3.48 1.07 -8.72
N VAL A 64 -4.81 1.17 -8.48
CA VAL A 64 -5.70 -0.02 -8.47
C VAL A 64 -5.74 -0.77 -9.81
N ALA A 65 -5.57 -0.04 -10.92
CA ALA A 65 -5.59 -0.59 -12.28
C ALA A 65 -4.20 -0.90 -12.83
N ASP A 66 -3.14 -0.77 -12.02
CA ASP A 66 -1.79 -1.12 -12.46
C ASP A 66 -1.57 -2.64 -12.34
N HIS A 67 -1.30 -3.27 -13.48
CA HIS A 67 -1.08 -4.71 -13.59
C HIS A 67 0.38 -5.13 -13.75
N GLU A 68 1.35 -4.19 -13.64
CA GLU A 68 2.77 -4.53 -13.59
C GLU A 68 3.07 -5.38 -12.34
N ASP A 69 3.68 -6.56 -12.49
CA ASP A 69 3.87 -7.53 -11.39
C ASP A 69 4.54 -6.92 -10.15
N MET A 70 5.52 -6.04 -10.35
CA MET A 70 6.21 -5.37 -9.25
C MET A 70 5.36 -4.29 -8.57
N VAL A 71 4.41 -3.66 -9.26
CA VAL A 71 3.47 -2.72 -8.64
C VAL A 71 2.38 -3.49 -7.89
N VAL A 72 1.82 -4.54 -8.51
CA VAL A 72 0.84 -5.47 -7.93
C VAL A 72 1.33 -6.06 -6.60
N LYS A 73 2.57 -6.55 -6.57
CA LYS A 73 3.19 -7.08 -5.33
C LYS A 73 3.28 -6.04 -4.22
N ALA A 74 3.59 -4.79 -4.57
CA ALA A 74 3.69 -3.71 -3.60
C ALA A 74 2.31 -3.29 -3.08
N LEU A 75 1.29 -3.25 -3.96
CA LEU A 75 -0.09 -2.94 -3.60
C LEU A 75 -0.65 -3.98 -2.63
N SER A 76 -0.48 -5.27 -2.93
CA SER A 76 -0.83 -6.37 -2.02
C SER A 76 -0.15 -6.23 -0.66
N TRP A 77 1.14 -5.86 -0.64
CA TRP A 77 1.86 -5.70 0.61
C TRP A 77 1.36 -4.50 1.43
N ALA A 78 1.17 -3.34 0.81
CA ALA A 78 0.64 -2.15 1.47
C ALA A 78 -0.71 -2.42 2.14
N LEU A 79 -1.67 -3.02 1.41
CA LEU A 79 -2.98 -3.35 1.96
C LEU A 79 -2.90 -4.37 3.10
N ARG A 80 -2.03 -5.38 3.01
CA ARG A 80 -1.88 -6.39 4.08
C ARG A 80 -1.27 -5.82 5.37
N GLU A 81 -0.37 -4.84 5.27
CA GLU A 81 0.18 -4.15 6.44
C GLU A 81 -0.87 -3.21 7.06
N LEU A 82 -1.84 -2.72 6.26
CA LEU A 82 -2.90 -1.85 6.76
C LEU A 82 -3.99 -2.59 7.56
N ILE A 83 -4.21 -3.88 7.29
CA ILE A 83 -5.27 -4.70 7.95
C ILE A 83 -5.21 -4.63 9.47
N VAL A 84 -4.03 -4.57 10.07
CA VAL A 84 -3.89 -4.55 11.54
C VAL A 84 -4.39 -3.25 12.18
N HIS A 85 -4.56 -2.21 11.38
CA HIS A 85 -5.02 -0.89 11.81
C HIS A 85 -6.49 -0.69 11.48
N ASP A 86 -6.92 -1.11 10.30
CA ASP A 86 -8.32 -1.03 9.89
C ASP A 86 -8.66 -2.09 8.83
N ALA A 87 -9.16 -3.24 9.29
CA ALA A 87 -9.60 -4.32 8.41
C ALA A 87 -10.85 -3.93 7.59
N GLY A 88 -11.76 -3.16 8.18
CA GLY A 88 -13.01 -2.75 7.52
C GLY A 88 -12.78 -1.78 6.36
N ALA A 89 -11.81 -0.87 6.50
CA ALA A 89 -11.39 0.00 5.40
C ALA A 89 -10.77 -0.79 4.24
N VAL A 90 -9.96 -1.82 4.53
CA VAL A 90 -9.37 -2.70 3.50
C VAL A 90 -10.44 -3.53 2.80
N GLU A 91 -11.42 -4.07 3.53
CA GLU A 91 -12.57 -4.79 2.95
C GLU A 91 -13.39 -3.90 2.02
N THR A 92 -13.69 -2.67 2.47
CA THR A 92 -14.40 -1.66 1.67
C THR A 92 -13.62 -1.31 0.40
N PHE A 93 -12.30 -1.12 0.52
CA PHE A 93 -11.42 -0.85 -0.63
C PHE A 93 -11.44 -2.00 -1.64
N LEU A 94 -11.34 -3.26 -1.19
CA LEU A 94 -11.41 -4.42 -2.08
C LEU A 94 -12.75 -4.53 -2.81
N ALA A 95 -13.86 -4.28 -2.12
CA ALA A 95 -15.20 -4.32 -2.72
C ALA A 95 -15.38 -3.19 -3.75
N THR A 96 -14.96 -1.98 -3.41
CA THR A 96 -15.09 -0.79 -4.26
C THR A 96 -14.30 -0.94 -5.57
N HIS A 97 -13.10 -1.53 -5.52
CA HIS A 97 -12.21 -1.64 -6.68
C HIS A 97 -12.10 -3.07 -7.25
N GLU A 98 -13.07 -3.95 -6.98
CA GLU A 98 -12.98 -5.38 -7.34
C GLU A 98 -12.73 -5.62 -8.84
N GLY A 99 -13.33 -4.81 -9.70
CA GLY A 99 -13.21 -4.92 -11.16
C GLY A 99 -11.86 -4.48 -11.73
N ALA A 100 -11.15 -3.56 -11.05
CA ALA A 100 -9.86 -3.04 -11.50
C ALA A 100 -8.68 -3.81 -10.88
N LEU A 101 -8.82 -4.27 -9.63
CA LEU A 101 -7.72 -4.89 -8.89
C LEU A 101 -7.24 -6.20 -9.54
N ALA A 102 -5.93 -6.32 -9.68
CA ALA A 102 -5.28 -7.55 -10.07
C ALA A 102 -5.69 -8.72 -9.16
N ALA A 103 -5.99 -9.88 -9.77
CA ALA A 103 -6.48 -11.08 -9.06
C ALA A 103 -5.57 -11.51 -7.89
N ARG A 104 -4.25 -11.30 -8.04
CA ARG A 104 -3.26 -11.57 -7.00
C ARG A 104 -3.49 -10.75 -5.73
N VAL A 105 -3.76 -9.45 -5.86
CA VAL A 105 -4.02 -8.56 -4.71
C VAL A 105 -5.25 -9.05 -3.96
N LYS A 106 -6.35 -9.28 -4.68
CA LYS A 106 -7.61 -9.78 -4.10
C LYS A 106 -7.39 -11.06 -3.31
N ARG A 107 -6.70 -12.05 -3.89
CA ARG A 107 -6.41 -13.33 -3.25
C ARG A 107 -5.55 -13.16 -1.99
N GLU A 108 -4.42 -12.48 -2.09
CA GLU A 108 -3.47 -12.38 -0.97
C GLU A 108 -4.02 -11.54 0.19
N VAL A 109 -4.74 -10.46 -0.10
CA VAL A 109 -5.35 -9.59 0.92
C VAL A 109 -6.54 -10.29 1.59
N ARG A 110 -7.43 -10.94 0.83
CA ARG A 110 -8.54 -11.73 1.41
C ARG A 110 -8.03 -12.86 2.29
N ASN A 111 -7.00 -13.60 1.84
CA ASN A 111 -6.39 -14.65 2.66
C ASN A 111 -5.88 -14.10 4.00
N LYS A 112 -5.26 -12.91 4.00
CA LYS A 112 -4.77 -12.27 5.23
C LYS A 112 -5.91 -11.82 6.14
N LEU A 113 -6.99 -11.24 5.58
CA LEU A 113 -8.20 -10.87 6.32
C LEU A 113 -8.83 -12.09 7.01
N THR A 114 -8.92 -13.23 6.31
CA THR A 114 -9.55 -14.44 6.85
C THR A 114 -8.68 -15.17 7.87
N THR A 115 -7.38 -15.34 7.59
CA THR A 115 -6.51 -16.20 8.40
C THR A 115 -5.73 -15.46 9.47
N GLY A 116 -5.54 -14.14 9.32
CA GLY A 116 -4.60 -13.37 10.13
C GLY A 116 -3.12 -13.76 9.95
N LEU A 117 -2.79 -14.77 9.14
CA LEU A 117 -1.43 -15.31 9.01
C LEU A 117 -0.62 -14.61 7.91
N LYS A 118 0.71 -14.56 8.06
CA LYS A 118 1.62 -13.95 7.06
C LYS A 118 1.76 -14.81 5.80
N ASN A 119 1.64 -16.13 5.94
CA ASN A 119 1.44 -17.15 4.91
C ASN A 119 0.50 -18.21 5.53
N PRO A 120 -0.50 -18.74 4.79
CA PRO A 120 -1.22 -19.93 5.21
C PRO A 120 -0.29 -21.15 5.26
#